data_AF-A0A1A7QFD6-F1
#
_entry.id   AF-A0A1A7QFD6-F1
#
_cell.length_a   1.000
_cell.length_b   1.000
_cell.length_c   1.000
_cell.angle_alpha   90.00
_cell.angle_beta   90.00
_cell.angle_gamma   90.00
#
_symmetry.space_group_name_H-M   'P 1'
#
loop_
_entity.id
_entity.type
_entity.pdbx_description
1 polymer ?
#
loop_
_entity_poly.entity_id
_entity_poly.type
_entity_poly.pdbx_seq_one_letter_code
_entity_poly.pdbx_strand_id
1 'polypeptide(L)' 'MARKHAHLVPADDPDQMMMPDVRPITLRDRLQWQMAQPLASQREQKPLDTGFWDPMRQQLDLF' A
#
# COMPACT_ATOMS: atom_id res chain seq x y z
N MET A 1 -20.46 7.59 29.42
CA MET A 1 -19.61 6.37 29.35
C MET A 1 -18.25 6.77 28.81
N ALA A 2 -17.26 6.99 29.67
CA ALA A 2 -15.91 7.37 29.23
C ALA A 2 -15.23 6.19 28.52
N ARG A 3 -14.81 6.37 27.27
CA ARG A 3 -13.97 5.39 26.57
C ARG A 3 -12.67 5.26 27.36
N LYS A 4 -12.45 4.09 27.96
CA LYS A 4 -11.16 3.75 28.58
C LYS A 4 -10.12 3.85 27.47
N HIS A 5 -9.20 4.81 27.59
CA HIS A 5 -8.07 4.92 26.67
C HIS A 5 -7.24 3.65 26.84
N ALA A 6 -7.19 2.81 25.80
CA ALA A 6 -6.34 1.64 25.81
C ALA A 6 -4.88 2.10 25.94
N HIS A 7 -4.20 1.64 26.98
CA HIS A 7 -2.78 1.90 27.18
C HIS A 7 -2.00 1.17 26.09
N LEU A 8 -1.36 1.94 25.21
CA LEU A 8 -0.58 1.43 24.09
C LEU A 8 0.86 1.19 24.58
N VAL A 9 1.40 0.01 24.31
CA VAL A 9 2.77 -0.36 24.68
C VAL A 9 3.61 -0.44 23.40
N PRO A 10 4.79 0.20 23.33
CA PRO A 10 5.64 0.12 22.15
C PRO A 10 6.11 -1.33 21.93
N ALA A 11 6.14 -1.77 20.66
CA ALA A 11 6.73 -3.05 20.28
C ALA A 11 8.25 -2.91 20.03
N ASP A 12 8.95 -4.04 19.84
CA ASP A 12 10.38 -4.06 19.50
C ASP A 12 10.68 -3.43 18.14
N ASP A 13 9.70 -3.43 17.23
CA ASP A 13 9.75 -2.70 15.97
C ASP A 13 9.29 -1.25 16.23
N PRO A 14 10.11 -0.23 15.90
CA PRO A 14 9.81 1.17 16.21
C PRO A 14 8.54 1.68 15.52
N ASP A 15 8.10 1.06 14.43
CA ASP A 15 6.89 1.43 13.70
C ASP A 15 5.64 0.68 14.22
N GLN A 16 5.81 -0.24 15.18
CA GLN A 16 4.75 -1.09 15.68
C GLN A 16 4.36 -0.75 17.12
N MET A 17 3.06 -0.84 17.39
CA MET A 17 2.48 -0.55 18.69
C MET A 17 1.54 -1.70 19.09
N MET A 18 1.66 -2.14 20.34
CA MET A 18 0.80 -3.17 20.92
C MET A 18 -0.47 -2.54 21.49
N MET A 19 -1.62 -3.06 21.09
CA MET A 19 -2.92 -2.69 21.62
C MET A 19 -3.61 -3.94 22.20
N PRO A 20 -4.37 -3.83 23.32
CA PRO A 20 -5.15 -4.95 23.83
C PRO A 20 -6.04 -5.57 22.75
N ASP A 21 -6.12 -6.89 22.75
CA ASP A 21 -6.91 -7.72 21.81
C ASP A 21 -6.51 -7.61 20.33
N VAL A 22 -5.44 -6.88 19.99
CA VAL A 22 -4.91 -6.80 18.63
C VAL A 22 -3.64 -7.62 18.53
N ARG A 23 -3.64 -8.60 17.61
CA ARG A 23 -2.46 -9.41 17.34
C ARG A 23 -1.40 -8.56 16.60
N PRO A 24 -0.12 -8.60 17.02
CA PRO A 24 0.97 -7.95 16.31
C PRO A 24 1.18 -8.53 14.91
N ILE A 25 1.56 -7.66 13.96
CA ILE A 25 1.96 -8.06 12.60
C ILE A 25 3.35 -8.69 12.68
N THR A 26 3.47 -9.93 12.21
CA THR A 26 4.76 -10.63 12.16
C THR A 26 5.47 -10.40 10.83
N LEU A 27 6.78 -10.69 10.76
CA LEU A 27 7.53 -10.66 9.50
C LEU A 27 6.90 -11.58 8.44
N ARG A 28 6.41 -12.76 8.84
CA ARG A 28 5.72 -13.68 7.94
C ARG A 28 4.48 -13.03 7.32
N ASP A 29 3.68 -12.33 8.12
CA ASP A 29 2.46 -11.66 7.65
C ASP A 29 2.81 -10.58 6.61
N ARG A 30 3.88 -9.81 6.83
CA ARG A 30 4.37 -8.79 5.89
C ARG A 30 4.81 -9.42 4.56
N LEU A 31 5.59 -10.50 4.62
CA LEU A 31 6.06 -11.21 3.43
C LEU A 31 4.89 -11.82 2.64
N GLN A 32 3.94 -12.46 3.32
CA GLN A 32 2.75 -13.02 2.69
C GLN A 32 1.90 -11.93 2.02
N TRP A 33 1.72 -10.79 2.70
CA TRP A 33 1.01 -9.65 2.13
C TRP A 33 1.70 -9.13 0.87
N GLN A 34 3.02 -8.95 0.91
CA GLN A 34 3.81 -8.48 -0.23
C GLN A 34 3.76 -9.44 -1.42
N MET A 35 3.82 -10.77 -1.17
CA MET A 35 3.69 -11.78 -2.23
C MET A 35 2.30 -11.80 -2.87
N ALA A 36 1.26 -11.43 -2.12
CA ALA A 36 -0.10 -11.34 -2.64
C ALA A 36 -0.38 -10.03 -3.40
N GLN A 37 0.50 -9.03 -3.29
CA GLN A 37 0.34 -7.79 -4.05
C GLN A 37 0.57 -8.03 -5.54
N PRO A 38 -0.19 -7.33 -6.41
CA PRO A 38 0.16 -7.23 -7.81
C PRO A 38 1.62 -6.76 -7.96
N LEU A 39 2.33 -7.30 -8.94
CA LEU A 39 3.68 -6.84 -9.23
C LEU A 39 3.63 -5.34 -9.53
N ALA A 40 4.25 -4.53 -8.67
CA ALA A 40 4.37 -3.10 -8.92
C ALA A 40 5.16 -2.88 -10.22
N SER A 41 4.70 -1.94 -11.04
CA SER A 41 5.48 -1.52 -12.21
C SER A 41 6.83 -0.99 -11.73
N GLN A 42 7.92 -1.60 -12.20
CA GLN A 42 9.28 -1.09 -11.98
C GLN A 42 9.57 0.16 -12.83
N ARG A 43 8.69 0.45 -13.80
CA ARG A 43 8.80 1.64 -14.64
C ARG A 43 8.16 2.81 -13.91
N GLU A 44 8.88 3.92 -13.84
CA GLU A 44 8.30 5.22 -13.49
C GLU A 44 7.10 5.46 -14.40
N GLN A 45 5.94 5.68 -13.79
CA GLN A 45 4.78 6.11 -14.56
C GLN A 45 5.09 7.51 -15.07
N LYS A 46 5.23 7.64 -16.40
CA LYS A 46 5.27 8.95 -17.03
C LYS A 46 4.03 9.71 -16.56
N PRO A 47 4.15 11.01 -16.22
CA PRO A 47 2.99 11.84 -16.00
C PRO A 47 2.01 11.60 -17.15
N LEU A 48 0.76 11.32 -16.82
CA LEU A 48 -0.27 11.15 -17.81
C LEU A 48 -0.33 12.48 -18.57
N ASP A 49 0.33 12.58 -19.72
CA ASP A 49 0.09 13.67 -20.65
C ASP A 49 -1.31 13.40 -21.20
N THR A 50 -2.30 13.86 -20.44
CA THR A 50 -3.70 13.68 -20.76
C THR A 50 -4.08 14.37 -22.05
N GLY A 51 -3.15 15.10 -22.71
CA GLY A 51 -3.19 15.41 -24.13
C GLY A 51 -4.59 15.70 -24.63
N PHE A 52 -5.33 16.52 -23.87
CA PHE A 52 -6.79 16.62 -23.96
C PHE A 52 -7.22 17.30 -25.28
N TRP A 53 -6.25 17.61 -26.14
CA TRP A 53 -6.43 18.08 -27.51
C TRP A 53 -5.33 17.55 -28.43
N ASP A 54 -5.46 16.31 -28.87
CA ASP A 54 -4.87 15.88 -30.14
C ASP A 54 -5.91 15.06 -30.94
N PRO A 55 -6.38 15.55 -32.10
CA PRO A 55 -7.33 14.83 -32.95
C PRO A 55 -6.76 13.54 -33.59
N MET A 56 -5.47 13.21 -33.41
CA MET A 56 -4.84 12.03 -34.00
C MET A 56 -4.69 10.81 -33.07
N ARG A 57 -5.50 10.66 -32.00
CA ARG A 57 -5.49 9.48 -31.10
C ARG A 57 -6.11 8.20 -31.71
N GLN A 58 -5.84 7.91 -32.98
CA GLN A 58 -6.10 6.61 -33.62
C GLN A 58 -4.83 5.76 -33.71
N GLN A 59 -4.07 5.59 -32.62
CA GLN A 59 -2.99 4.61 -32.63
C GLN A 59 -3.25 3.52 -31.60
N LEU A 60 -4.11 2.59 -32.01
CA LEU A 60 -4.03 1.21 -31.56
C LEU A 60 -2.82 0.59 -32.27
N ASP A 61 -1.87 0.07 -31.50
CA ASP A 61 -1.02 -1.03 -31.95
C ASP A 61 -0.89 -2.01 -30.79
N LEU A 62 -1.82 -2.97 -30.77
CA LEU A 62 -1.81 -4.15 -29.93
C LEU A 62 -1.08 -5.27 -30.70
N PHE A 63 0.24 -5.17 -30.84
CA PHE A 63 1.14 -6.30 -31.07
C PHE A 63 2.47 -6.07 -30.36
#